data_AF-A0A1Q6EBA7-F1
#
_entry.id   AF-A0A1Q6EBA7-F1
#
_cell.length_a   1.000
_cell.length_b   1.000
_cell.length_c   1.000
_cell.angle_alpha   90.00
_cell.angle_beta   90.00
_cell.angle_gamma   90.00
#
_symmetry.space_group_name_H-M   'P 1'
#
loop_
_entity.id
_entity.type
_entity.pdbx_description
1 polymer ?
#
loop_
_entity_poly.entity_id
_entity_poly.type
_entity_poly.pdbx_seq_one_letter_code
_entity_poly.pdbx_strand_id
1 'polypeptide(L)'
;MKRLLLLITLLLTLTAISAHTKIYSGPYAYASKVLYSWDGKRLYQGAYTYPSKILYTWDGKHLYQGAYPYSSKILYTWDGKHLYQGASPYSAKILYTWDGKHIYEGSYPYRSKILYTFDGKHLYQGAYPYSSKIITTVDGTFPPILFMVL
;
A
#
# COMPACT_ATOMS: atom_id res chain seq x y z
N MET A 1 -1.75 0.09 -41.25
CA MET A 1 -0.92 0.88 -40.31
C MET A 1 -1.75 1.86 -39.46
N LYS A 2 -2.57 2.75 -40.04
CA LYS A 2 -3.38 3.72 -39.27
C LYS A 2 -4.33 3.11 -38.23
N ARG A 3 -4.97 1.98 -38.54
CA ARG A 3 -5.86 1.25 -37.60
C ARG A 3 -5.10 0.61 -36.43
N LEU A 4 -3.88 0.12 -36.66
CA LEU A 4 -3.02 -0.45 -35.63
C LEU A 4 -2.48 0.64 -34.70
N LEU A 5 -2.12 1.80 -35.25
CA LEU A 5 -1.70 2.97 -34.47
C LEU A 5 -2.85 3.49 -33.59
N LEU A 6 -4.07 3.57 -34.13
CA LEU A 6 -5.28 3.96 -33.40
C LEU A 6 -5.62 3.00 -32.26
N LEU A 7 -5.47 1.68 -32.49
CA LEU A 7 -5.63 0.65 -31.46
C LEU A 7 -4.59 0.78 -30.36
N ILE A 8 -3.32 1.02 -30.69
CA ILE A 8 -2.24 1.21 -29.71
C ILE A 8 -2.44 2.50 -28.92
N THR A 9 -2.83 3.61 -29.56
CA THR A 9 -3.15 4.86 -28.86
C THR A 9 -4.39 4.73 -27.97
N LEU A 10 -5.41 4.00 -28.42
CA LEU A 10 -6.61 3.75 -27.62
C LEU A 10 -6.27 2.87 -26.39
N LEU A 11 -5.45 1.84 -26.57
CA LEU A 11 -4.95 0.98 -25.49
C LEU A 11 -4.06 1.76 -24.49
N LEU A 12 -3.25 2.70 -24.97
CA LEU A 12 -2.45 3.62 -24.15
C LEU A 12 -3.30 4.66 -23.44
N THR A 13 -4.45 5.09 -23.98
CA THR A 13 -5.37 5.99 -23.27
C THR A 13 -6.29 5.27 -22.29
N LEU A 14 -6.43 3.94 -22.39
CA LEU A 14 -7.08 3.12 -21.37
C LEU A 14 -6.20 2.93 -20.12
N THR A 15 -4.95 3.40 -20.11
CA THR A 15 -4.10 3.26 -18.94
C THR A 15 -4.54 4.19 -17.82
N ALA A 16 -5.02 3.54 -16.75
CA ALA A 16 -5.24 4.08 -15.42
C ALA A 16 -6.39 5.09 -15.30
N ILE A 17 -7.63 4.60 -15.39
CA ILE A 17 -8.58 4.99 -14.35
C ILE A 17 -7.87 4.66 -13.03
N SER A 18 -7.39 5.67 -12.30
CA SER A 18 -6.90 5.44 -10.95
C SER A 18 -8.05 4.85 -10.16
N ALA A 19 -8.00 3.53 -9.95
CA ALA A 19 -8.99 2.83 -9.18
C ALA A 19 -8.82 3.29 -7.73
N HIS A 20 -9.67 4.23 -7.33
CA HIS A 20 -9.73 4.69 -5.95
C HIS A 20 -9.98 3.49 -5.04
N THR A 21 -8.94 3.12 -4.31
CA THR A 21 -8.96 1.94 -3.47
C THR A 21 -9.46 2.36 -2.09
N LYS A 22 -10.48 1.66 -1.60
CA LYS A 22 -11.01 1.88 -0.24
C LYS A 22 -10.49 0.81 0.70
N ILE A 23 -10.14 1.22 1.92
CA ILE A 23 -9.60 0.37 2.95
C ILE A 23 -10.58 0.37 4.12
N TYR A 24 -11.15 -0.78 4.42
CA TYR A 24 -12.24 -0.97 5.37
C TYR A 24 -11.76 -1.70 6.63
N SER A 25 -12.37 -1.40 7.77
CA SER A 25 -12.13 -2.15 9.00
C SER A 25 -12.76 -3.54 8.93
N GLY A 26 -11.98 -4.59 9.17
CA GLY A 26 -12.50 -5.97 9.22
C GLY A 26 -12.89 -6.55 7.85
N PRO A 27 -13.69 -7.63 7.83
CA PRO A 27 -13.84 -8.51 6.66
C PRO A 27 -14.83 -8.05 5.58
N TYR A 28 -15.73 -7.11 5.85
CA TYR A 28 -16.87 -6.85 4.97
C TYR A 28 -16.90 -5.39 4.48
N ALA A 29 -16.47 -5.15 3.25
CA ALA A 29 -16.45 -3.79 2.66
C ALA A 29 -17.80 -3.04 2.78
N TYR A 30 -18.93 -3.71 2.52
CA TYR A 30 -20.25 -3.07 2.50
C TYR A 30 -20.82 -2.72 3.88
N ALA A 31 -20.42 -3.43 4.93
CA ALA A 31 -20.92 -3.23 6.28
C ALA A 31 -19.93 -2.48 7.19
N SER A 32 -18.70 -2.30 6.71
CA SER A 32 -17.60 -1.75 7.50
C SER A 32 -17.34 -0.29 7.22
N LYS A 33 -16.77 0.39 8.21
CA LYS A 33 -16.27 1.75 8.08
C LYS A 33 -15.08 1.80 7.12
N VAL A 34 -15.09 2.76 6.20
CA VAL A 34 -13.90 3.13 5.41
C VAL A 34 -12.93 3.86 6.33
N LEU A 35 -11.79 3.24 6.60
CA LEU A 35 -10.71 3.81 7.42
C LEU A 35 -9.87 4.79 6.60
N TYR A 36 -9.52 4.38 5.38
CA TYR A 36 -8.63 5.11 4.48
C TYR A 36 -9.06 4.97 3.02
N SER A 37 -8.57 5.88 2.18
CA SER A 37 -8.67 5.77 0.73
C SER A 37 -7.32 6.02 0.08
N TRP A 38 -7.14 5.44 -1.11
CA TRP A 38 -5.87 5.41 -1.83
C TRP A 38 -6.10 5.70 -3.31
N ASP A 39 -5.37 6.69 -3.86
CA ASP A 39 -5.50 7.13 -5.27
C ASP A 39 -4.38 6.58 -6.19
N GLY A 40 -3.63 5.57 -5.74
CA GLY A 40 -2.43 5.09 -6.44
C GLY A 40 -1.14 5.83 -6.07
N LYS A 41 -1.25 6.99 -5.40
CA LYS A 41 -0.10 7.81 -5.01
C LYS A 41 -0.19 8.34 -3.57
N ARG A 42 -1.38 8.58 -3.05
CA ARG A 42 -1.65 9.26 -1.79
C ARG A 42 -2.62 8.45 -0.96
N LEU A 43 -2.29 8.33 0.32
CA LEU A 43 -3.15 7.75 1.32
C LEU A 43 -3.91 8.89 2.03
N TYR A 44 -5.22 8.73 2.13
CA TYR A 44 -6.11 9.69 2.75
C TYR A 44 -6.78 9.10 3.99
N GLN A 45 -7.03 9.94 5.00
CA GLN A 45 -7.89 9.59 6.11
C GLN A 45 -9.35 9.55 5.66
N GLY A 46 -9.99 8.40 5.83
CA GLY A 46 -11.40 8.18 5.52
C GLY A 46 -11.69 8.02 4.02
N ALA A 47 -12.97 8.09 3.67
CA ALA A 47 -13.47 7.73 2.34
C ALA A 47 -13.20 8.78 1.24
N TYR A 48 -12.82 10.00 1.61
CA TYR A 48 -12.76 11.13 0.67
C TYR A 48 -11.32 11.54 0.37
N THR A 49 -11.06 11.87 -0.89
CA THR A 49 -9.72 12.18 -1.43
C THR A 49 -9.41 13.68 -1.45
N TYR A 50 -9.85 14.41 -0.43
CA TYR A 50 -9.56 15.84 -0.32
C TYR A 50 -8.08 16.08 0.05
N PRO A 51 -7.44 17.15 -0.46
CA PRO A 51 -6.05 17.46 -0.11
C PRO A 51 -5.78 17.56 1.40
N SER A 52 -6.74 18.09 2.17
CA SER A 52 -6.67 18.21 3.63
C SER A 52 -6.71 16.87 4.39
N LYS A 53 -7.04 15.77 3.71
CA LYS A 53 -7.10 14.42 4.28
C LYS A 53 -5.86 13.58 3.97
N ILE A 54 -4.91 14.09 3.17
CA ILE A 54 -3.71 13.33 2.79
C ILE A 54 -2.82 13.11 4.03
N LEU A 55 -2.58 11.84 4.36
CA LEU A 55 -1.68 11.42 5.42
C LEU A 55 -0.27 11.22 4.87
N TYR A 56 -0.16 10.52 3.74
CA TYR A 56 1.11 10.16 3.14
C TYR A 56 1.06 10.22 1.62
N THR A 57 2.21 10.48 1.02
CA THR A 57 2.44 10.37 -0.43
C THR A 57 3.51 9.31 -0.70
N TRP A 58 3.36 8.56 -1.77
CA TRP A 58 4.19 7.43 -2.15
C TRP A 58 4.59 7.57 -3.62
N ASP A 59 5.87 7.35 -3.92
CA ASP A 59 6.39 7.42 -5.30
C ASP A 59 6.76 6.03 -5.87
N GLY A 60 6.47 4.94 -5.13
CA GLY A 60 6.92 3.58 -5.48
C GLY A 60 8.16 3.13 -4.70
N LYS A 61 8.91 4.07 -4.10
CA LYS A 61 10.15 3.82 -3.37
C LYS A 61 10.19 4.52 -2.00
N HIS A 62 9.68 5.73 -1.87
CA HIS A 62 9.74 6.54 -0.66
C HIS A 62 8.34 6.91 -0.18
N LEU A 63 8.14 6.85 1.14
CA LEU A 63 6.94 7.33 1.79
C LEU A 63 7.21 8.68 2.43
N TYR A 64 6.48 9.68 1.98
CA TYR A 64 6.56 11.06 2.44
C TYR A 64 5.43 11.36 3.40
N GLN A 65 5.72 12.16 4.43
CA GLN A 65 4.68 12.69 5.31
C GLN A 65 3.86 13.77 4.58
N GLY A 66 2.54 13.61 4.51
CA GLY A 66 1.64 14.58 3.90
C GLY A 66 1.67 14.59 2.36
N ALA A 67 1.24 15.71 1.77
CA ALA A 67 0.87 15.81 0.36
C ALA A 67 2.01 16.17 -0.62
N TYR A 68 3.12 16.74 -0.14
CA TYR A 68 4.10 17.44 -0.97
C TYR A 68 5.50 16.82 -0.87
N PRO A 69 5.84 15.81 -1.68
CA PRO A 69 7.11 15.11 -1.60
C PRO A 69 8.37 15.98 -1.58
N TYR A 70 8.37 17.10 -2.32
CA TYR A 70 9.53 17.98 -2.44
C TYR A 70 9.85 18.82 -1.20
N SER A 71 8.85 19.05 -0.33
CA SER A 71 9.02 19.78 0.93
C SER A 71 8.80 18.89 2.16
N SER A 72 8.43 17.63 1.95
CA SER A 72 8.12 16.68 3.00
C SER A 72 9.31 15.81 3.37
N LYS A 73 9.37 15.43 4.64
CA LYS A 73 10.31 14.42 5.13
C LYS A 73 9.98 13.05 4.55
N ILE A 74 11.00 12.35 4.05
CA ILE A 74 10.91 10.92 3.75
C ILE A 74 10.94 10.15 5.08
N LEU A 75 9.86 9.43 5.37
CA LEU A 75 9.71 8.63 6.57
C LEU A 75 10.32 7.23 6.38
N TYR A 76 10.11 6.63 5.21
CA TYR A 76 10.51 5.27 4.92
C TYR A 76 10.94 5.11 3.46
N THR A 77 11.77 4.10 3.21
CA THR A 77 12.21 3.67 1.88
C THR A 77 11.86 2.19 1.69
N TRP A 78 11.43 1.82 0.49
CA TRP A 78 11.08 0.47 0.06
C TRP A 78 11.97 0.07 -1.11
N ASP A 79 12.54 -1.12 -1.06
CA ASP A 79 13.36 -1.66 -2.15
C ASP A 79 12.65 -2.74 -2.98
N GLY A 80 11.36 -3.00 -2.72
CA GLY A 80 10.62 -4.12 -3.31
C GLY A 80 10.51 -5.34 -2.39
N LYS A 81 11.26 -5.38 -1.28
CA LYS A 81 11.27 -6.48 -0.30
C LYS A 81 11.32 -6.01 1.15
N HIS A 82 12.03 -4.94 1.47
CA HIS A 82 12.26 -4.43 2.82
C HIS A 82 11.82 -2.97 2.93
N LEU A 83 11.16 -2.65 4.06
CA LEU A 83 10.87 -1.27 4.45
C LEU A 83 11.93 -0.79 5.44
N TYR A 84 12.64 0.26 5.05
CA TYR A 84 13.70 0.91 5.80
C TYR A 84 13.18 2.15 6.49
N GLN A 85 13.71 2.46 7.68
CA GLN A 85 13.49 3.74 8.33
C GLN A 85 14.30 4.85 7.65
N GLY A 86 13.64 5.93 7.20
CA GLY A 86 14.29 7.08 6.59
C GLY A 86 14.52 6.95 5.08
N ALA A 87 15.35 7.83 4.53
CA ALA A 87 15.49 8.09 3.09
C ALA A 87 16.50 7.21 2.35
N SER A 88 17.39 6.50 3.07
CA SER A 88 18.48 5.74 2.45
C SER A 88 18.59 4.35 3.05
N PRO A 89 18.63 3.28 2.22
CA PRO A 89 18.72 1.91 2.72
C PRO A 89 20.11 1.53 3.27
N TYR A 90 21.17 2.26 2.89
CA TYR A 90 22.56 1.86 3.14
C TYR A 90 22.99 1.88 4.62
N SER A 91 22.28 2.62 5.46
CA SER A 91 22.54 2.71 6.91
C SER A 91 21.28 2.60 7.76
N ALA A 92 20.14 2.35 7.12
CA ALA A 92 18.85 2.35 7.78
C ALA A 92 18.49 0.98 8.34
N LYS A 93 17.81 1.00 9.51
CA LYS A 93 17.19 -0.18 10.08
C LYS A 93 16.08 -0.69 9.15
N ILE A 94 16.11 -1.97 8.80
CA ILE A 94 14.98 -2.67 8.20
C ILE A 94 13.93 -2.88 9.28
N LEU A 95 12.74 -2.30 9.08
CA LEU A 95 11.62 -2.42 10.00
C LEU A 95 10.75 -3.63 9.66
N TYR A 96 10.52 -3.86 8.37
CA TYR A 96 9.64 -4.94 7.90
C TYR A 96 10.17 -5.57 6.62
N THR A 97 9.85 -6.83 6.41
CA THR A 97 10.09 -7.57 5.16
C THR A 97 8.77 -8.07 4.59
N TRP A 98 8.62 -8.03 3.27
CA TRP A 98 7.50 -8.63 2.55
C TRP A 98 8.01 -9.63 1.52
N ASP A 99 7.45 -10.83 1.53
CA ASP A 99 7.88 -11.96 0.67
C ASP A 99 6.93 -12.21 -0.53
N GLY A 100 5.91 -11.36 -0.72
CA GLY A 100 4.85 -11.58 -1.69
C GLY A 100 3.53 -12.08 -1.09
N LYS A 101 3.53 -12.51 0.19
CA LYS A 101 2.33 -12.98 0.90
C LYS A 101 2.29 -12.60 2.39
N HIS A 102 3.43 -12.55 3.06
CA HIS A 102 3.56 -12.30 4.48
C HIS A 102 4.41 -11.06 4.77
N ILE A 103 4.01 -10.32 5.79
CA ILE A 103 4.77 -9.21 6.34
C ILE A 103 5.44 -9.68 7.64
N TYR A 104 6.75 -9.56 7.71
CA TYR A 104 7.59 -9.92 8.84
C TYR A 104 8.12 -8.68 9.53
N GLU A 105 8.38 -8.79 10.84
CA GLU A 105 9.18 -7.79 11.56
C GLU A 105 10.68 -7.97 11.27
N GLY A 106 11.38 -6.89 10.95
CA GLY A 106 12.82 -6.90 10.69
C GLY A 106 13.19 -7.55 9.35
N SER A 107 14.47 -7.94 9.22
CA SER A 107 15.12 -8.30 7.94
C SER A 107 15.17 -9.80 7.61
N TYR A 108 14.82 -10.69 8.54
CA TYR A 108 15.08 -12.13 8.41
C TYR A 108 13.79 -12.95 8.47
N PRO A 109 13.06 -13.11 7.34
CA PRO A 109 11.78 -13.82 7.30
C PRO A 109 11.76 -15.17 8.02
N TYR A 110 12.80 -15.99 7.86
CA TYR A 110 12.89 -17.33 8.47
C TYR A 110 13.11 -17.34 9.98
N ARG A 111 13.51 -16.20 10.58
CA ARG A 111 13.74 -16.05 12.02
C ARG A 111 12.77 -15.07 12.66
N SER A 112 11.99 -14.38 11.85
CA SER A 112 11.08 -13.33 12.27
C SER A 112 9.65 -13.83 12.38
N LYS A 113 8.89 -13.21 13.28
CA LYS A 113 7.45 -13.43 13.39
C LYS A 113 6.75 -12.88 12.14
N ILE A 114 5.85 -13.68 11.57
CA ILE A 114 4.86 -13.18 10.60
C ILE A 114 3.84 -12.34 11.35
N LEU A 115 3.83 -11.04 11.08
CA LEU A 115 2.87 -10.11 11.67
C LEU A 115 1.53 -10.20 10.94
N TYR A 116 1.58 -10.27 9.60
CA TYR A 116 0.39 -10.26 8.77
C TYR A 116 0.54 -11.13 7.53
N THR A 117 -0.60 -11.58 7.01
CA THR A 117 -0.72 -12.20 5.69
C THR A 117 -1.62 -11.32 4.84
N PHE A 118 -1.30 -11.15 3.56
CA PHE A 118 -2.16 -10.42 2.62
C PHE A 118 -2.39 -11.26 1.36
N ASP A 119 -3.65 -11.43 1.00
CA ASP A 119 -4.07 -12.27 -0.15
C ASP A 119 -4.41 -11.46 -1.42
N GLY A 120 -4.15 -10.14 -1.40
CA GLY A 120 -4.56 -9.22 -2.45
C GLY A 120 -5.86 -8.46 -2.16
N LYS A 121 -6.65 -8.91 -1.16
CA LYS A 121 -7.92 -8.30 -0.77
C LYS A 121 -8.04 -8.09 0.75
N HIS A 122 -7.62 -9.05 1.55
CA HIS A 122 -7.73 -9.02 3.00
C HIS A 122 -6.36 -9.05 3.65
N LEU A 123 -6.19 -8.21 4.67
CA LEU A 123 -5.06 -8.30 5.59
C LEU A 123 -5.50 -9.12 6.80
N TYR A 124 -4.76 -10.19 7.07
CA TYR A 124 -4.97 -11.09 8.18
C TYR A 124 -3.93 -10.87 9.26
N GLN A 125 -4.33 -10.94 10.51
CA GLN A 125 -3.40 -10.97 11.63
C GLN A 125 -2.69 -12.34 11.70
N GLY A 126 -1.36 -12.33 11.63
CA GLY A 126 -0.51 -13.52 11.66
C GLY A 126 -0.42 -14.28 10.33
N ALA A 127 0.08 -15.51 10.39
CA ALA A 127 0.51 -16.30 9.22
C ALA A 127 -0.60 -16.99 8.43
N TYR A 128 -1.81 -17.08 8.97
CA TYR A 128 -2.85 -17.94 8.42
C TYR A 128 -4.07 -17.13 7.97
N PRO A 129 -4.55 -17.30 6.74
CA PRO A 129 -5.63 -16.52 6.15
C PRO A 129 -7.02 -17.01 6.60
N TYR A 130 -7.23 -17.12 7.92
CA TYR A 130 -8.56 -17.45 8.48
C TYR A 130 -9.46 -16.22 8.47
N SER A 131 -10.72 -16.38 8.07
CA SER A 131 -11.69 -15.27 8.01
C SER A 131 -11.84 -14.52 9.34
N SER A 132 -11.76 -15.24 10.47
CA SER A 132 -11.81 -14.67 11.82
C SER A 132 -10.61 -13.77 12.16
N LYS A 133 -9.54 -13.81 11.36
CA LYS A 133 -8.33 -13.00 11.55
C LYS A 133 -8.24 -11.82 10.61
N ILE A 134 -9.24 -11.58 9.76
CA ILE A 134 -9.25 -10.43 8.86
C ILE A 134 -9.41 -9.15 9.68
N ILE A 135 -8.40 -8.28 9.59
CA ILE A 135 -8.40 -6.97 10.26
C ILE A 135 -8.74 -5.83 9.30
N THR A 136 -8.48 -6.02 8.01
CA THR A 136 -8.70 -4.99 6.99
C THR A 136 -9.09 -5.63 5.67
N THR A 137 -10.02 -4.99 4.94
CA THR A 137 -10.37 -5.35 3.56
C THR A 137 -10.05 -4.20 2.63
N VAL A 138 -9.51 -4.51 1.45
CA VAL A 138 -9.17 -3.57 0.39
C VAL A 138 -10.05 -3.83 -0.81
N ASP A 139 -10.62 -2.76 -1.35
CA ASP A 139 -11.41 -2.77 -2.58
C ASP A 139 -10.62 -2.03 -3.67
N GLY A 140 -9.68 -2.76 -4.30
CA GLY A 140 -8.75 -2.25 -5.28
C GLY A 140 -7.30 -2.68 -5.03
N THR A 141 -6.35 -2.06 -5.74
CA THR A 141 -4.92 -2.37 -5.59
C THR A 141 -4.29 -1.47 -4.54
N PHE A 142 -3.66 -2.09 -3.54
CA PHE A 142 -2.94 -1.38 -2.49
C PHE A 142 -1.55 -2.00 -2.25
N PRO A 143 -0.47 -1.22 -2.17
CA PRO A 143 0.85 -1.76 -1.84
C PRO A 143 0.86 -2.37 -0.42
N PRO A 144 1.11 -3.67 -0.25
CA PRO A 144 0.95 -4.34 1.06
C PRO A 144 1.83 -3.74 2.16
N ILE A 145 3.01 -3.24 1.80
CA ILE A 145 3.93 -2.67 2.80
C ILE A 145 3.36 -1.39 3.45
N LEU A 146 2.46 -0.68 2.78
CA LEU A 146 1.84 0.52 3.32
C LEU A 146 0.83 0.22 4.44
N PHE A 147 0.45 -1.04 4.68
CA PHE A 147 -0.29 -1.41 5.88
C PHE A 147 0.49 -1.11 7.16
N MET A 148 1.84 -1.04 7.11
CA MET A 148 2.68 -0.82 8.29
C MET A 148 2.71 0.64 8.77
N VAL A 149 2.01 1.53 8.06
CA VAL A 149 1.87 2.94 8.41
C VAL A 149 0.41 3.36 8.64
N LEU A 150 -0.52 2.39 8.66
CA LEU A 150 -1.96 2.59 8.91
C LEU A 150 -2.34 2.49 10.40
#